data_AF-A0A0L6JUY0-F1
#
_entry.id   AF-A0A0L6JUY0-F1
#
_cell.length_a   1.000
_cell.length_b   1.000
_cell.length_c   1.000
_cell.angle_alpha   90.00
_cell.angle_beta   90.00
_cell.angle_gamma   90.00
#
_symmetry.space_group_name_H-M   'P 1'
#
loop_
_entity.id
_entity.type
_entity.pdbx_description
1 polymer ?
#
loop_
_entity_poly.entity_id
_entity_poly.type
_entity_poly.pdbx_seq_one_letter_code
_entity_poly.pdbx_strand_id
1 'polypeptide(L)'
;MSNIHYFPRYSQKENMVTNNTLLLFSRLYNNSPDKFRRLINAILEDSGIELDTTVRFKQQEKISSGRIPDGLIEQESFKVVIETKLYGQEHIDQIKGHWKAFRNEDKQIFLWINKEPISKGYYQQIIEALNIYNDSNKSEIGFAYTTFKDICRCFNDILQEYDLEMKTLIDDYEAFCNESELIDNADLKVRVVLTGQTLEQNLKYNIYYNPSERGYQNTKYIGLYKNKAVRAIGETSCIADVRFNIEKNKLEVLGVIQGTLTDAQKEIIKLVTIEAKEKYGYSVDEGRRFFFVHKYFETDYLKPSKGALMGTRYINLDDVDGFNKEMKASEIAGLLKGKEWDI
;
A
#
# COMPACT_ATOMS: atom_id res chain seq x y z
N MET A 1 0.26 3.18 -26.03
CA MET A 1 -0.43 1.91 -26.32
C MET A 1 -1.24 1.57 -25.09
N SER A 2 -2.52 1.24 -25.24
CA SER A 2 -3.36 0.82 -24.11
C SER A 2 -2.87 -0.55 -23.64
N ASN A 3 -2.27 -0.62 -22.45
CA ASN A 3 -1.89 -1.90 -21.86
C ASN A 3 -3.17 -2.67 -21.50
N ILE A 4 -3.18 -3.97 -21.77
CA ILE A 4 -4.26 -4.85 -21.32
C ILE A 4 -3.98 -5.15 -19.84
N HIS A 5 -4.92 -4.80 -18.96
CA HIS A 5 -4.86 -5.10 -17.53
C HIS A 5 -5.50 -6.47 -17.25
N TYR A 6 -4.93 -7.23 -16.30
CA TYR A 6 -5.49 -8.49 -15.81
C TYR A 6 -6.69 -8.26 -14.90
N PHE A 7 -6.67 -7.18 -14.11
CA PHE A 7 -7.71 -6.90 -13.12
C PHE A 7 -8.68 -5.80 -13.61
N PRO A 8 -9.98 -6.08 -13.76
CA PRO A 8 -10.98 -5.08 -14.12
C PRO A 8 -11.03 -3.91 -13.13
N ARG A 9 -11.30 -2.70 -13.64
CA ARG A 9 -11.37 -1.44 -12.87
C ARG A 9 -12.78 -0.85 -12.73
N TYR A 10 -13.77 -1.41 -13.42
CA TYR A 10 -15.12 -0.83 -13.54
C TYR A 10 -16.17 -1.72 -12.85
N SER A 11 -16.45 -1.49 -11.57
CA SER A 11 -17.64 -2.01 -10.84
C SER A 11 -17.76 -1.39 -9.43
N GLN A 12 -18.76 -1.79 -8.64
CA GLN A 12 -18.86 -1.40 -7.22
C GLN A 12 -17.58 -1.78 -6.47
N LYS A 13 -16.96 -0.79 -5.80
CA LYS A 13 -15.57 -0.89 -5.32
C LYS A 13 -15.30 -2.13 -4.47
N GLU A 14 -16.13 -2.45 -3.47
CA GLU A 14 -15.90 -3.60 -2.57
C GLU A 14 -15.97 -4.95 -3.30
N ASN A 15 -17.05 -5.19 -4.06
CA ASN A 15 -17.21 -6.43 -4.83
C ASN A 15 -16.09 -6.61 -5.86
N MET A 16 -15.63 -5.52 -6.46
CA MET A 16 -14.47 -5.53 -7.38
C MET A 16 -13.20 -6.01 -6.67
N VAL A 17 -12.95 -5.49 -5.47
CA VAL A 17 -11.74 -5.77 -4.69
C VAL A 17 -11.70 -7.23 -4.26
N THR A 18 -12.80 -7.75 -3.73
CA THR A 18 -12.94 -9.17 -3.38
C THR A 18 -12.70 -10.05 -4.61
N ASN A 19 -13.36 -9.74 -5.73
CA ASN A 19 -13.25 -10.53 -6.95
C ASN A 19 -11.82 -10.51 -7.53
N ASN A 20 -11.15 -9.36 -7.54
CA ASN A 20 -9.78 -9.25 -8.03
C ASN A 20 -8.80 -10.02 -7.13
N THR A 21 -9.02 -9.99 -5.81
CA THR A 21 -8.21 -10.77 -4.86
C THR A 21 -8.40 -12.28 -5.05
N LEU A 22 -9.65 -12.73 -5.23
CA LEU A 22 -9.95 -14.13 -5.55
C LEU A 22 -9.37 -14.54 -6.91
N LEU A 23 -9.38 -13.64 -7.89
CA LEU A 23 -8.78 -13.89 -9.21
C LEU A 23 -7.25 -14.07 -9.09
N LEU A 24 -6.57 -13.23 -8.30
CA LEU A 24 -5.14 -13.36 -8.02
C LEU A 24 -4.83 -14.74 -7.42
N PHE A 25 -5.56 -15.13 -6.38
CA PHE A 25 -5.40 -16.44 -5.73
C PHE A 25 -5.68 -17.61 -6.67
N SER A 26 -6.75 -17.54 -7.46
CA SER A 26 -7.12 -18.55 -8.45
C SER A 26 -6.05 -18.70 -9.53
N ARG A 27 -5.49 -17.59 -10.03
CA ARG A 27 -4.42 -17.61 -11.03
C ARG A 27 -3.15 -18.26 -10.48
N LEU A 28 -2.76 -17.93 -9.24
CA LEU A 28 -1.60 -18.57 -8.61
C LEU A 28 -1.82 -20.06 -8.37
N TYR A 29 -3.01 -20.47 -7.89
CA TYR A 29 -3.33 -21.89 -7.69
C TYR A 29 -3.25 -22.68 -9.00
N ASN A 30 -3.81 -22.13 -10.08
CA ASN A 30 -3.76 -22.76 -11.40
C ASN A 30 -2.35 -22.80 -11.99
N ASN A 31 -1.49 -21.83 -11.65
CA ASN A 31 -0.09 -21.84 -12.03
C ASN A 31 0.71 -22.90 -11.25
N SER A 32 0.54 -22.93 -9.92
CA SER A 32 1.21 -23.87 -9.03
C SER A 32 0.45 -24.00 -7.70
N PRO A 33 -0.17 -25.16 -7.44
CA PRO A 33 -0.82 -25.43 -6.16
C PRO A 33 0.13 -25.31 -4.96
N ASP A 34 1.41 -25.68 -5.14
CA ASP A 34 2.43 -25.55 -4.09
C ASP A 34 2.74 -24.08 -3.76
N LYS A 35 2.89 -23.22 -4.79
CA LYS A 35 3.06 -21.78 -4.55
C LYS A 35 1.84 -21.16 -3.88
N PHE A 36 0.63 -21.56 -4.28
CA PHE A 36 -0.58 -21.13 -3.58
C PHE A 36 -0.59 -21.57 -2.11
N ARG A 37 -0.18 -22.81 -1.82
CA ARG A 37 -0.01 -23.31 -0.44
C ARG A 37 0.99 -22.45 0.34
N ARG A 38 2.11 -22.09 -0.25
CA ARG A 38 3.11 -21.22 0.38
C ARG A 38 2.55 -19.81 0.63
N LEU A 39 1.84 -19.22 -0.34
CA LEU A 39 1.21 -17.91 -0.20
C LEU A 39 0.20 -17.91 0.95
N ILE A 40 -0.75 -18.85 0.95
CA ILE A 40 -1.84 -18.83 1.93
C ILE A 40 -1.29 -19.05 3.34
N ASN A 41 -0.29 -19.91 3.52
CA ASN A 41 0.34 -20.08 4.83
C ASN A 41 1.16 -18.85 5.25
N ALA A 42 1.84 -18.17 4.33
CA ALA A 42 2.51 -16.90 4.63
C ALA A 42 1.52 -15.79 5.04
N ILE A 43 0.31 -15.78 4.49
CA ILE A 43 -0.76 -14.85 4.90
C ILE A 43 -1.30 -15.19 6.29
N LEU A 44 -1.32 -16.47 6.67
CA LEU A 44 -1.92 -16.95 7.91
C LEU A 44 -0.93 -17.05 9.09
N GLU A 45 0.38 -16.92 8.82
CA GLU A 45 1.47 -17.13 9.77
C GLU A 45 1.32 -16.29 11.05
N ASP A 46 1.06 -14.98 10.92
CA ASP A 46 0.88 -14.06 12.05
C ASP A 46 -0.32 -14.43 12.94
N SER A 47 -1.27 -15.18 12.39
CA SER A 47 -2.46 -15.67 13.11
C SER A 47 -2.24 -17.04 13.74
N GLY A 48 -1.07 -17.65 13.56
CA GLY A 48 -0.74 -18.99 14.07
C GLY A 48 -1.57 -20.11 13.42
N ILE A 49 -2.07 -19.89 12.21
CA ILE A 49 -2.92 -20.84 11.48
C ILE A 49 -2.11 -21.44 10.33
N GLU A 50 -2.19 -22.76 10.18
CA GLU A 50 -1.62 -23.51 9.06
C GLU A 50 -2.73 -24.23 8.28
N LEU A 51 -2.57 -24.25 6.96
CA LEU A 51 -3.48 -24.85 6.00
C LEU A 51 -2.73 -25.83 5.08
N ASP A 52 -3.07 -27.11 5.14
CA ASP A 52 -2.57 -28.11 4.20
C ASP A 52 -3.52 -28.25 3.01
N THR A 53 -3.09 -27.77 1.85
CA THR A 53 -3.85 -27.88 0.59
C THR A 53 -3.44 -29.10 -0.25
N THR A 54 -2.60 -29.99 0.28
CA THR A 54 -1.99 -31.09 -0.47
C THR A 54 -2.92 -32.30 -0.58
N VAL A 55 -3.02 -32.88 -1.79
CA VAL A 55 -3.67 -34.18 -1.98
C VAL A 55 -2.69 -35.29 -1.59
N ARG A 56 -3.11 -36.19 -0.70
CA ARG A 56 -2.33 -37.31 -0.17
C ARG A 56 -2.75 -38.62 -0.83
N PHE A 57 -1.77 -39.43 -1.20
CA PHE A 57 -1.95 -40.75 -1.80
C PHE A 57 -1.34 -41.80 -0.87
N LYS A 58 -2.12 -42.79 -0.46
CA LYS A 58 -1.69 -43.86 0.44
C LYS A 58 -2.01 -45.23 -0.13
N GLN A 59 -1.23 -46.25 0.24
CA GLN A 59 -1.46 -47.65 -0.10
C GLN A 59 -1.54 -48.49 1.18
N GLN A 60 -2.44 -49.49 1.20
CA GLN A 60 -2.52 -50.54 2.23
C GLN A 60 -2.76 -50.07 3.69
N GLU A 61 -3.69 -49.14 3.92
CA GLU A 61 -4.13 -48.85 5.30
C GLU A 61 -5.19 -49.85 5.77
N LYS A 62 -4.98 -50.51 6.92
CA LYS A 62 -6.00 -51.34 7.55
C LYS A 62 -7.16 -50.47 8.04
N ILE A 63 -8.28 -50.46 7.32
CA ILE A 63 -9.52 -49.89 7.86
C ILE A 63 -10.03 -50.82 8.97
N SER A 64 -10.54 -50.21 10.04
CA SER A 64 -11.17 -50.85 11.21
C SER A 64 -12.34 -51.78 10.87
N SER A 65 -12.82 -51.82 9.62
CA SER A 65 -13.90 -52.66 9.10
C SER A 65 -13.43 -54.00 8.50
N GLY A 66 -12.13 -54.32 8.53
CA GLY A 66 -11.60 -55.64 8.14
C GLY A 66 -11.40 -55.86 6.63
N ARG A 67 -11.68 -54.86 5.78
CA ARG A 67 -11.26 -54.82 4.37
C ARG A 67 -10.21 -53.74 4.19
N ILE A 68 -9.07 -54.09 3.59
CA ILE A 68 -7.97 -53.18 3.30
C ILE A 68 -8.19 -52.65 1.88
N PRO A 69 -8.45 -51.34 1.67
CA PRO A 69 -8.48 -50.77 0.34
C PRO A 69 -7.07 -50.79 -0.27
N ASP A 70 -6.99 -51.05 -1.58
CA ASP A 70 -5.71 -51.11 -2.30
C ASP A 70 -5.03 -49.74 -2.43
N GLY A 71 -5.80 -48.65 -2.32
CA GLY A 71 -5.29 -47.28 -2.31
C GLY A 71 -6.32 -46.27 -1.79
N LEU A 72 -5.81 -45.15 -1.27
CA LEU A 72 -6.60 -44.02 -0.76
C LEU A 72 -6.05 -42.72 -1.37
N ILE A 73 -6.96 -41.86 -1.83
CA ILE A 73 -6.66 -40.49 -2.23
C ILE A 73 -7.52 -39.59 -1.35
N GLU A 74 -6.88 -38.71 -0.57
CA GLU A 74 -7.56 -37.84 0.39
C GLU A 74 -6.93 -36.44 0.44
N GLN A 75 -7.69 -35.46 0.92
CA GLN A 75 -7.23 -34.10 1.18
C GLN A 75 -7.97 -33.58 2.41
N GLU A 76 -7.27 -32.83 3.27
CA GLU A 76 -7.91 -32.12 4.38
C GLU A 76 -8.91 -31.11 3.80
N SER A 77 -10.17 -31.18 4.24
CA SER A 77 -11.19 -30.26 3.78
C SER A 77 -11.02 -28.92 4.47
N PHE A 78 -11.04 -27.84 3.70
CA PHE A 78 -10.92 -26.50 4.26
C PHE A 78 -11.91 -25.53 3.65
N LYS A 79 -12.23 -24.49 4.42
CA LYS A 79 -13.01 -23.35 3.96
C LYS A 79 -12.41 -22.06 4.50
N VAL A 80 -12.14 -21.15 3.57
CA VAL A 80 -11.74 -19.78 3.90
C VAL A 80 -12.89 -18.86 3.50
N VAL A 81 -13.47 -18.17 4.47
CA VAL A 81 -14.46 -17.11 4.24
C VAL A 81 -13.71 -15.79 4.29
N ILE A 82 -13.71 -15.06 3.17
CA ILE A 82 -12.96 -13.82 3.02
C ILE A 82 -13.92 -12.64 3.11
N GLU A 83 -13.55 -11.64 3.92
CA GLU A 83 -14.21 -10.34 3.97
C GLU A 83 -13.17 -9.26 3.67
N THR A 84 -13.43 -8.41 2.67
CA THR A 84 -12.56 -7.28 2.33
C THR A 84 -13.20 -5.98 2.80
N LYS A 85 -12.46 -5.13 3.52
CA LYS A 85 -12.94 -3.78 3.90
C LYS A 85 -12.12 -2.67 3.24
N LEU A 86 -12.83 -1.68 2.69
CA LEU A 86 -12.26 -0.50 2.05
C LEU A 86 -12.24 0.73 2.94
N TYR A 87 -13.19 0.82 3.87
CA TYR A 87 -13.41 1.97 4.73
C TYR A 87 -13.63 1.47 6.16
N GLY A 88 -12.91 2.06 7.12
CA GLY A 88 -12.73 1.59 8.50
C GLY A 88 -13.97 1.62 9.40
N GLN A 89 -15.05 0.94 9.01
CA GLN A 89 -16.17 0.66 9.91
C GLN A 89 -16.00 -0.71 10.55
N GLU A 90 -15.55 -0.69 11.80
CA GLU A 90 -15.26 -1.82 12.67
C GLU A 90 -16.54 -2.33 13.38
N HIS A 91 -17.58 -2.71 12.63
CA HIS A 91 -18.81 -3.24 13.24
C HIS A 91 -18.76 -4.76 13.38
N ILE A 92 -18.49 -5.23 14.60
CA ILE A 92 -18.37 -6.66 14.93
C ILE A 92 -19.62 -7.48 14.59
N ASP A 93 -20.82 -6.87 14.62
CA ASP A 93 -22.05 -7.58 14.32
C ASP A 93 -22.18 -7.96 12.84
N GLN A 94 -21.53 -7.21 11.94
CA GLN A 94 -21.44 -7.63 10.53
C GLN A 94 -20.61 -8.91 10.41
N ILE A 95 -19.50 -9.00 11.14
CA ILE A 95 -18.56 -10.14 11.13
C ILE A 95 -19.26 -11.44 11.54
N LYS A 96 -20.06 -11.40 12.61
CA LYS A 96 -20.77 -12.58 13.15
C LYS A 96 -21.66 -13.26 12.10
N GLY A 97 -22.20 -12.51 11.15
CA GLY A 97 -23.02 -13.06 10.07
C GLY A 97 -22.26 -14.06 9.19
N HIS A 98 -20.96 -13.80 8.97
CA HIS A 98 -20.12 -14.62 8.08
C HIS A 98 -19.76 -15.98 8.69
N TRP A 99 -19.74 -16.11 10.03
CA TRP A 99 -19.42 -17.38 10.70
C TRP A 99 -20.46 -18.48 10.46
N LYS A 100 -21.69 -18.09 10.07
CA LYS A 100 -22.74 -19.04 9.66
C LYS A 100 -22.46 -19.72 8.32
N ALA A 101 -21.46 -19.25 7.57
CA ALA A 101 -21.09 -19.87 6.31
C ALA A 101 -20.33 -21.19 6.50
N PHE A 102 -19.71 -21.41 7.67
CA PHE A 102 -18.95 -22.64 7.96
C PHE A 102 -19.88 -23.82 8.28
N ARG A 103 -19.40 -25.05 8.03
CA ARG A 103 -20.12 -26.30 8.27
C ARG A 103 -19.24 -27.28 9.03
N ASN A 104 -18.82 -28.37 8.38
CA ASN A 104 -18.07 -29.47 8.97
C ASN A 104 -16.72 -29.69 8.26
N GLU A 105 -16.17 -28.63 7.69
CA GLU A 105 -14.82 -28.65 7.11
C GLU A 105 -13.77 -28.83 8.21
N ASP A 106 -12.70 -29.58 7.93
CA ASP A 106 -11.64 -29.88 8.91
C ASP A 106 -10.90 -28.60 9.34
N LYS A 107 -10.75 -27.64 8.41
CA LYS A 107 -10.18 -26.29 8.67
C LYS A 107 -11.18 -25.21 8.30
N GLN A 108 -11.50 -24.36 9.28
CA GLN A 108 -12.45 -23.25 9.13
C GLN A 108 -11.74 -21.94 9.42
N ILE A 109 -11.59 -21.07 8.41
CA ILE A 109 -10.80 -19.83 8.52
C ILE A 109 -11.65 -18.65 8.08
N PHE A 110 -11.84 -17.68 8.97
CA PHE A 110 -12.36 -16.36 8.59
C PHE A 110 -11.17 -15.42 8.35
N LEU A 111 -10.95 -15.04 7.09
CA LEU A 111 -9.83 -14.18 6.67
C LEU A 111 -10.33 -12.76 6.40
N TRP A 112 -9.84 -11.83 7.21
CA TRP A 112 -10.12 -10.40 7.06
C TRP A 112 -9.02 -9.71 6.27
N ILE A 113 -9.38 -9.05 5.17
CA ILE A 113 -8.43 -8.30 4.33
C ILE A 113 -8.81 -6.82 4.40
N ASN A 114 -7.86 -5.98 4.82
CA ASN A 114 -8.10 -4.55 4.98
C ASN A 114 -7.01 -3.71 4.31
N LYS A 115 -7.28 -2.42 4.16
CA LYS A 115 -6.25 -1.44 3.76
C LYS A 115 -5.14 -1.34 4.82
N GLU A 116 -5.55 -1.18 6.07
CA GLU A 116 -4.65 -0.99 7.22
C GLU A 116 -4.68 -2.19 8.17
N PRO A 117 -3.61 -2.45 8.93
CA PRO A 117 -3.58 -3.48 9.96
C PRO A 117 -4.71 -3.30 10.98
N ILE A 118 -5.22 -4.41 11.51
CA ILE A 118 -6.22 -4.37 12.57
C ILE A 118 -5.62 -3.82 13.88
N SER A 119 -6.37 -2.96 14.58
CA SER A 119 -5.93 -2.50 15.90
C SER A 119 -5.97 -3.65 16.92
N LYS A 120 -5.05 -3.64 17.89
CA LYS A 120 -5.03 -4.67 18.97
C LYS A 120 -6.36 -4.75 19.72
N GLY A 121 -6.97 -3.59 19.99
CA GLY A 121 -8.25 -3.52 20.69
C GLY A 121 -9.40 -4.14 19.89
N TYR A 122 -9.44 -3.91 18.57
CA TYR A 122 -10.47 -4.50 17.73
C TYR A 122 -10.25 -6.01 17.49
N TYR A 123 -8.99 -6.43 17.31
CA TYR A 123 -8.63 -7.84 17.25
C TYR A 123 -9.13 -8.61 18.48
N GLN A 124 -8.87 -8.07 19.67
CA GLN A 124 -9.32 -8.70 20.92
C GLN A 124 -10.85 -8.85 20.98
N GLN A 125 -11.60 -7.84 20.54
CA GLN A 125 -13.06 -7.91 20.48
C GLN A 125 -13.54 -9.02 19.53
N ILE A 126 -12.90 -9.17 18.36
CA ILE A 126 -13.25 -10.23 17.40
C ILE A 126 -13.00 -11.60 18.00
N ILE A 127 -11.83 -11.82 18.61
CA ILE A 127 -11.47 -13.10 19.22
C ILE A 127 -12.43 -13.46 20.35
N GLU A 128 -12.78 -12.52 21.23
CA GLU A 128 -13.75 -12.75 22.30
C GLU A 128 -15.11 -13.16 21.75
N ALA A 129 -15.62 -12.45 20.73
CA ALA A 129 -16.89 -12.79 20.11
C ALA A 129 -16.85 -14.13 19.37
N LEU A 130 -15.73 -14.46 18.73
CA LEU A 130 -15.54 -15.71 17.98
C LEU A 130 -15.47 -16.91 18.91
N ASN A 131 -14.78 -16.79 20.05
CA ASN A 131 -14.71 -17.85 21.05
C ASN A 131 -16.10 -18.18 21.60
N ILE A 132 -16.91 -17.15 21.93
CA ILE A 132 -18.31 -17.35 22.37
C ILE A 132 -19.12 -18.09 21.29
N TYR A 133 -18.95 -17.73 20.02
CA TYR A 133 -19.64 -18.38 18.92
C TYR A 133 -19.18 -19.84 18.74
N ASN A 134 -17.88 -20.10 18.77
CA ASN A 134 -17.29 -21.42 18.66
C ASN A 134 -17.78 -22.35 19.78
N ASP A 135 -17.78 -21.88 21.03
CA ASP A 135 -18.31 -22.63 22.18
C ASP A 135 -19.81 -22.95 22.01
N SER A 136 -20.59 -21.97 21.55
CA SER A 136 -22.04 -22.12 21.39
C SER A 136 -22.44 -23.06 20.24
N ASN A 137 -21.62 -23.12 19.19
CA ASN A 137 -21.93 -23.86 17.96
C ASN A 137 -21.09 -25.14 17.79
N LYS A 138 -20.17 -25.43 18.72
CA LYS A 138 -19.19 -26.53 18.63
C LYS A 138 -18.39 -26.47 17.32
N SER A 139 -17.94 -25.27 16.96
CA SER A 139 -17.09 -25.01 15.80
C SER A 139 -15.68 -24.60 16.24
N GLU A 140 -14.72 -24.70 15.33
CA GLU A 140 -13.32 -24.31 15.57
C GLU A 140 -12.86 -23.35 14.47
N ILE A 141 -13.62 -22.25 14.31
CA ILE A 141 -13.28 -21.22 13.33
C ILE A 141 -12.07 -20.43 13.82
N GLY A 142 -11.01 -20.42 13.03
CA GLY A 142 -9.85 -19.55 13.21
C GLY A 142 -10.07 -18.17 12.60
N PHE A 143 -9.58 -17.12 13.29
CA PHE A 143 -9.54 -15.77 12.75
C PHE A 143 -8.16 -15.45 12.22
N ALA A 144 -8.09 -15.01 10.96
CA ALA A 144 -6.88 -14.47 10.37
C ALA A 144 -7.13 -13.07 9.80
N TYR A 145 -6.08 -12.25 9.78
CA TYR A 145 -6.14 -10.92 9.20
C TYR A 145 -4.88 -10.63 8.38
N THR A 146 -5.03 -9.83 7.32
CA THR A 146 -3.93 -9.37 6.47
C THR A 146 -4.27 -8.03 5.85
N THR A 147 -3.28 -7.35 5.27
CA THR A 147 -3.50 -6.18 4.41
C THR A 147 -3.34 -6.51 2.93
N PHE A 148 -3.87 -5.68 2.04
CA PHE A 148 -3.57 -5.77 0.60
C PHE A 148 -2.06 -5.66 0.31
N LYS A 149 -1.35 -4.85 1.10
CA LYS A 149 0.10 -4.67 1.01
C LYS A 149 0.84 -5.96 1.37
N ASP A 150 0.44 -6.62 2.45
CA ASP A 150 1.04 -7.87 2.89
C ASP A 150 0.75 -9.01 1.89
N ILE A 151 -0.43 -9.04 1.27
CA ILE A 151 -0.72 -9.98 0.18
C ILE A 151 0.27 -9.81 -0.97
N CYS A 152 0.54 -8.57 -1.42
CA CYS A 152 1.52 -8.31 -2.47
C CYS A 152 2.94 -8.75 -2.07
N ARG A 153 3.35 -8.43 -0.84
CA ARG A 153 4.65 -8.84 -0.30
C ARG A 153 4.80 -10.36 -0.28
N CYS A 154 3.89 -11.06 0.39
CA CYS A 154 3.93 -12.52 0.52
C CYS A 154 3.85 -13.21 -0.85
N PHE A 155 3.10 -12.63 -1.81
CA PHE A 155 3.07 -13.14 -3.18
C PHE A 155 4.42 -13.00 -3.87
N ASN A 156 5.08 -11.84 -3.78
CA ASN A 156 6.40 -11.65 -4.37
C ASN A 156 7.47 -12.56 -3.73
N ASP A 157 7.45 -12.74 -2.41
CA ASP A 157 8.44 -13.54 -1.66
C ASP A 157 8.47 -15.01 -2.07
N ILE A 158 7.36 -15.55 -2.59
CA ILE A 158 7.28 -16.95 -3.03
C ILE A 158 7.70 -17.16 -4.49
N LEU A 159 7.78 -16.09 -5.29
CA LEU A 159 8.15 -16.14 -6.70
C LEU A 159 9.67 -16.26 -6.88
N GLN A 160 10.08 -16.87 -7.98
CA GLN A 160 11.46 -16.95 -8.44
C GLN A 160 11.71 -15.99 -9.59
N GLU A 161 12.98 -15.77 -9.95
CA GLU A 161 13.35 -14.82 -11.01
C GLU A 161 12.63 -15.07 -12.34
N TYR A 162 12.49 -16.36 -12.70
CA TYR A 162 11.90 -16.82 -13.96
C TYR A 162 10.36 -16.85 -13.99
N ASP A 163 9.67 -16.50 -12.91
CA ASP A 163 8.20 -16.49 -12.83
C ASP A 163 7.59 -15.25 -13.50
N LEU A 164 8.02 -14.94 -14.73
CA LEU A 164 7.74 -13.68 -15.42
C LEU A 164 6.24 -13.36 -15.53
N GLU A 165 5.40 -14.36 -15.81
CA GLU A 165 3.95 -14.19 -15.91
C GLU A 165 3.32 -13.84 -14.56
N MET A 166 3.72 -14.54 -13.49
CA MET A 166 3.20 -14.29 -12.14
C MET A 166 3.69 -12.98 -11.56
N LYS A 167 4.92 -12.55 -11.91
CA LYS A 167 5.42 -11.20 -11.62
C LYS A 167 4.58 -10.13 -12.30
N THR A 168 4.34 -10.28 -13.61
CA THR A 168 3.47 -9.34 -14.34
C THR A 168 2.05 -9.29 -13.75
N LEU A 169 1.53 -10.43 -13.29
CA LEU A 169 0.22 -10.52 -12.64
C LEU A 169 0.22 -9.75 -11.31
N ILE A 170 1.19 -9.99 -10.42
CA ILE A 170 1.22 -9.31 -9.12
C ILE A 170 1.50 -7.82 -9.27
N ASP A 171 2.30 -7.41 -10.26
CA ASP A 171 2.52 -5.99 -10.59
C ASP A 171 1.21 -5.29 -11.00
N ASP A 172 0.37 -5.93 -11.83
CA ASP A 172 -0.93 -5.35 -12.22
C ASP A 172 -1.94 -5.34 -11.06
N TYR A 173 -1.87 -6.32 -10.14
CA TYR A 173 -2.65 -6.34 -8.91
C TYR A 173 -2.18 -5.24 -7.94
N GLU A 174 -0.88 -5.03 -7.80
CA GLU A 174 -0.37 -3.94 -6.97
C GLU A 174 -0.75 -2.58 -7.55
N ALA A 175 -0.65 -2.42 -8.88
CA ALA A 175 -1.13 -1.22 -9.57
C ALA A 175 -2.63 -0.99 -9.33
N PHE A 176 -3.44 -2.05 -9.41
CA PHE A 176 -4.87 -2.03 -9.07
C PHE A 176 -5.11 -1.51 -7.65
N CYS A 177 -4.40 -2.07 -6.69
CA CYS A 177 -4.51 -1.72 -5.29
C CYS A 177 -4.09 -0.27 -5.03
N ASN A 178 -3.04 0.22 -5.69
CA ASN A 178 -2.62 1.62 -5.62
C ASN A 178 -3.68 2.57 -6.22
N GLU A 179 -4.20 2.26 -7.41
CA GLU A 179 -5.25 3.05 -8.09
C GLU A 179 -6.56 3.07 -7.31
N SER A 180 -6.86 1.97 -6.62
CA SER A 180 -8.05 1.82 -5.79
C SER A 180 -7.85 2.27 -4.34
N GLU A 181 -6.69 2.87 -4.03
CA GLU A 181 -6.31 3.39 -2.70
C GLU A 181 -6.30 2.34 -1.56
N LEU A 182 -6.09 1.06 -1.90
CA LEU A 182 -6.08 -0.11 -1.00
C LEU A 182 -4.74 -0.37 -0.32
N ILE A 183 -3.66 0.15 -0.89
CA ILE A 183 -2.32 0.06 -0.34
C ILE A 183 -1.86 1.48 -0.06
N ASP A 184 -1.64 1.80 1.22
CA ASP A 184 -0.91 3.01 1.61
C ASP A 184 0.58 2.67 1.77
N ASN A 185 1.35 2.94 0.73
CA ASN A 185 2.82 2.92 0.79
C ASN A 185 3.37 4.34 0.92
N ALA A 186 2.56 5.32 1.32
CA ALA A 186 3.02 6.69 1.43
C ALA A 186 4.25 6.77 2.34
N ASP A 187 4.25 6.02 3.45
CA ASP A 187 5.32 5.93 4.44
C ASP A 187 6.69 5.52 3.86
N LEU A 188 6.70 4.81 2.74
CA LEU A 188 7.91 4.31 2.08
C LEU A 188 8.25 5.08 0.80
N LYS A 189 7.37 5.98 0.36
CA LYS A 189 7.50 6.63 -0.94
C LYS A 189 8.11 8.02 -0.83
N VAL A 190 9.10 8.29 -1.67
CA VAL A 190 9.59 9.63 -1.97
C VAL A 190 9.01 10.11 -3.28
N ARG A 191 8.18 11.16 -3.24
CA ARG A 191 7.71 11.85 -4.43
C ARG A 191 8.80 12.78 -4.95
N VAL A 192 9.37 12.43 -6.09
CA VAL A 192 10.41 13.22 -6.76
C VAL A 192 9.77 14.28 -7.65
N VAL A 193 10.04 15.54 -7.33
CA VAL A 193 9.47 16.71 -8.01
C VAL A 193 10.54 17.54 -8.69
N LEU A 194 10.25 17.97 -9.91
CA LEU A 194 11.09 18.89 -10.67
C LEU A 194 11.01 20.29 -10.07
N THR A 195 12.14 20.81 -9.58
CA THR A 195 12.19 22.17 -9.01
C THR A 195 12.87 23.17 -9.94
N GLY A 196 13.87 22.75 -10.72
CA GLY A 196 14.53 23.62 -11.70
C GLY A 196 15.06 24.91 -11.06
N GLN A 197 14.45 26.05 -11.39
CA GLN A 197 14.84 27.37 -10.85
C GLN A 197 14.37 27.62 -9.41
N THR A 198 13.35 26.91 -8.92
CA THR A 198 12.77 27.15 -7.58
C THR A 198 13.47 26.42 -6.44
N LEU A 199 14.48 25.57 -6.74
CA LEU A 199 15.14 24.71 -5.74
C LEU A 199 15.57 25.47 -4.47
N GLU A 200 16.23 26.63 -4.65
CA GLU A 200 16.72 27.43 -3.51
C GLU A 200 15.58 27.96 -2.65
N GLN A 201 14.48 28.40 -3.26
CA GLN A 201 13.29 28.83 -2.55
C GLN A 201 12.64 27.66 -1.80
N ASN A 202 12.55 26.50 -2.44
CA ASN A 202 11.98 25.29 -1.82
C ASN A 202 12.77 24.88 -0.57
N LEU A 203 14.09 24.91 -0.64
CA LEU A 203 14.99 24.63 0.50
C LEU A 203 14.85 25.68 1.61
N LYS A 204 14.88 26.97 1.25
CA LYS A 204 14.81 28.08 2.21
C LYS A 204 13.55 28.05 3.07
N TYR A 205 12.41 27.74 2.45
CA TYR A 205 11.10 27.79 3.13
C TYR A 205 10.52 26.43 3.48
N ASN A 206 11.25 25.33 3.24
CA ASN A 206 10.79 23.95 3.50
C ASN A 206 9.43 23.65 2.85
N ILE A 207 9.30 24.05 1.58
CA ILE A 207 8.02 23.99 0.86
C ILE A 207 8.21 23.54 -0.59
N TYR A 208 7.25 22.80 -1.12
CA TYR A 208 7.06 22.58 -2.55
C TYR A 208 5.62 22.92 -2.94
N TYR A 209 5.37 23.35 -4.18
CA TYR A 209 4.02 23.66 -4.61
C TYR A 209 3.81 23.48 -6.12
N ASN A 210 2.57 23.19 -6.49
CA ASN A 210 2.09 22.99 -7.85
C ASN A 210 0.62 23.42 -7.99
N PRO A 211 0.05 23.50 -9.20
CA PRO A 211 -1.38 23.76 -9.38
C PRO A 211 -2.24 22.73 -8.61
N SER A 212 -3.35 23.16 -8.00
CA SER A 212 -4.21 22.29 -7.18
C SER A 212 -4.90 21.17 -7.97
N GLU A 213 -5.16 21.41 -9.27
CA GLU A 213 -5.75 20.43 -10.19
C GLU A 213 -4.81 19.28 -10.53
N ARG A 214 -3.51 19.44 -10.28
CA ARG A 214 -2.52 18.42 -10.59
C ARG A 214 -2.60 17.30 -9.55
N GLY A 215 -3.16 16.16 -9.96
CA GLY A 215 -3.21 14.93 -9.17
C GLY A 215 -1.83 14.48 -8.67
N TYR A 216 -1.83 13.76 -7.55
CA TYR A 216 -0.64 13.18 -6.94
C TYR A 216 -0.99 11.92 -6.15
N GLN A 217 -0.01 11.03 -5.98
CA GLN A 217 -0.10 9.92 -5.03
C GLN A 217 0.38 10.41 -3.66
N ASN A 218 -0.30 10.00 -2.58
CA ASN A 218 0.12 10.35 -1.23
C ASN A 218 1.50 9.76 -0.91
N THR A 219 2.36 10.56 -0.29
CA THR A 219 3.75 10.18 0.04
C THR A 219 4.21 10.89 1.31
N LYS A 220 4.90 10.16 2.17
CA LYS A 220 5.51 10.67 3.41
C LYS A 220 6.68 11.59 3.11
N TYR A 221 7.42 11.35 2.03
CA TYR A 221 8.59 12.16 1.69
C TYR A 221 8.46 12.85 0.33
N ILE A 222 9.05 14.04 0.22
CA ILE A 222 9.22 14.78 -1.03
C ILE A 222 10.70 14.93 -1.33
N GLY A 223 11.10 14.56 -2.54
CA GLY A 223 12.45 14.70 -3.06
C GLY A 223 12.53 15.84 -4.09
N LEU A 224 13.39 16.83 -3.86
CA LEU A 224 13.60 17.94 -4.79
C LEU A 224 14.64 17.57 -5.84
N TYR A 225 14.23 17.47 -7.10
CA TYR A 225 15.11 17.07 -8.19
C TYR A 225 15.62 18.25 -9.01
N LYS A 226 16.95 18.30 -9.19
CA LYS A 226 17.64 19.24 -10.09
C LYS A 226 18.97 18.64 -10.55
N ASN A 227 19.34 18.89 -11.81
CA ASN A 227 20.63 18.48 -12.38
C ASN A 227 20.95 16.99 -12.16
N LYS A 228 20.03 16.11 -12.60
CA LYS A 228 20.18 14.65 -12.54
C LYS A 228 20.34 14.03 -11.16
N ALA A 229 19.90 14.71 -10.11
CA ALA A 229 19.85 14.12 -8.78
C ALA A 229 18.66 14.65 -7.98
N VAL A 230 18.17 13.86 -7.03
CA VAL A 230 17.47 14.43 -5.87
C VAL A 230 18.50 15.11 -4.99
N ARG A 231 18.30 16.41 -4.81
CA ARG A 231 19.18 17.33 -4.08
C ARG A 231 18.80 17.48 -2.62
N ALA A 232 17.55 17.19 -2.28
CA ALA A 232 17.11 17.16 -0.89
C ALA A 232 15.84 16.33 -0.73
N ILE A 233 15.66 15.78 0.47
CA ILE A 233 14.46 15.05 0.88
C ILE A 233 13.92 15.65 2.17
N GLY A 234 12.59 15.73 2.28
CA GLY A 234 11.91 16.19 3.48
C GLY A 234 10.63 15.40 3.73
N GLU A 235 10.32 15.18 5.00
CA GLU A 235 9.09 14.53 5.44
C GLU A 235 7.93 15.52 5.50
N THR A 236 6.84 15.19 4.82
CA THR A 236 5.64 16.03 4.67
C THR A 236 4.96 16.26 6.02
N SER A 237 4.83 17.53 6.41
CA SER A 237 4.18 17.95 7.66
C SER A 237 2.77 18.50 7.43
N CYS A 238 2.52 19.15 6.30
CA CYS A 238 1.20 19.70 5.96
C CYS A 238 1.00 19.79 4.44
N ILE A 239 -0.22 19.52 3.99
CA ILE A 239 -0.66 19.73 2.60
C ILE A 239 -1.93 20.57 2.61
N ALA A 240 -1.93 21.69 1.87
CA ALA A 240 -3.10 22.57 1.78
C ALA A 240 -3.26 23.18 0.38
N ASP A 241 -4.51 23.31 -0.05
CA ASP A 241 -4.89 24.04 -1.25
C ASP A 241 -5.22 25.48 -0.86
N VAL A 242 -4.51 26.43 -1.46
CA VAL A 242 -4.59 27.85 -1.12
C VAL A 242 -4.59 28.69 -2.39
N ARG A 243 -5.40 29.74 -2.39
CA ARG A 243 -5.39 30.80 -3.39
C ARG A 243 -4.92 32.09 -2.71
N PHE A 244 -3.91 32.75 -3.26
CA PHE A 244 -3.45 34.03 -2.75
C PHE A 244 -3.56 35.11 -3.82
N ASN A 245 -4.44 36.07 -3.60
CA ASN A 245 -4.54 37.26 -4.44
C ASN A 245 -3.56 38.31 -3.93
N ILE A 246 -2.49 38.55 -4.69
CA ILE A 246 -1.41 39.48 -4.31
C ILE A 246 -1.92 40.91 -4.22
N GLU A 247 -2.75 41.36 -5.16
CA GLU A 247 -3.22 42.76 -5.23
C GLU A 247 -4.10 43.14 -4.04
N LYS A 248 -4.97 42.22 -3.61
CA LYS A 248 -5.87 42.39 -2.46
C LYS A 248 -5.23 41.94 -1.15
N ASN A 249 -4.01 41.42 -1.19
CA ASN A 249 -3.34 40.76 -0.08
C ASN A 249 -4.25 39.77 0.67
N LYS A 250 -5.05 39.01 -0.10
CA LYS A 250 -6.10 38.12 0.45
C LYS A 250 -5.72 36.67 0.19
N LEU A 251 -5.50 35.93 1.27
CA LEU A 251 -5.26 34.50 1.26
C LEU A 251 -6.56 33.75 1.57
N GLU A 252 -6.95 32.84 0.69
CA GLU A 252 -8.12 31.98 0.79
C GLU A 252 -7.65 30.52 0.89
N VAL A 253 -7.98 29.86 2.01
CA VAL A 253 -7.70 28.43 2.18
C VAL A 253 -8.87 27.65 1.58
N LEU A 254 -8.59 26.90 0.53
CA LEU A 254 -9.59 26.09 -0.19
C LEU A 254 -9.80 24.74 0.50
N GLY A 255 -8.75 24.19 1.12
CA GLY A 255 -8.82 22.96 1.91
C GLY A 255 -7.49 22.58 2.53
N VAL A 256 -7.52 21.89 3.68
CA VAL A 256 -6.34 21.26 4.30
C VAL A 256 -6.48 19.76 4.13
N ILE A 257 -5.53 19.15 3.43
CA ILE A 257 -5.56 17.73 3.05
C ILE A 257 -4.83 16.88 4.09
N GLN A 258 -3.71 17.39 4.63
CA GLN A 258 -2.92 16.72 5.64
C GLN A 258 -2.35 17.73 6.64
N GLY A 259 -2.31 17.34 7.92
CA GLY A 259 -1.73 18.14 8.99
C GLY A 259 -2.58 19.37 9.35
N THR A 260 -1.91 20.41 9.83
CA THR A 260 -2.56 21.68 10.19
C THR A 260 -1.82 22.84 9.57
N LEU A 261 -2.53 23.70 8.83
CA LEU A 261 -1.97 24.89 8.21
C LEU A 261 -1.86 26.02 9.24
N THR A 262 -0.64 26.28 9.71
CA THR A 262 -0.33 27.32 10.71
C THR A 262 -0.29 28.72 10.10
N ASP A 263 -0.39 29.76 10.93
CA ASP A 263 -0.28 31.14 10.46
C ASP A 263 1.12 31.47 9.92
N ALA A 264 2.18 30.90 10.49
CA ALA A 264 3.54 31.01 9.95
C ALA A 264 3.63 30.44 8.52
N GLN A 265 3.00 29.29 8.26
CA GLN A 265 2.94 28.69 6.93
C GLN A 265 2.12 29.53 5.96
N LYS A 266 1.03 30.17 6.41
CA LYS A 266 0.26 31.13 5.57
C LYS A 266 1.12 32.32 5.16
N GLU A 267 1.93 32.87 6.06
CA GLU A 267 2.87 33.94 5.71
C GLU A 267 3.95 33.46 4.74
N ILE A 268 4.48 32.25 4.91
CA ILE A 268 5.40 31.63 3.94
C ILE A 268 4.74 31.53 2.56
N ILE A 269 3.47 31.09 2.48
CA ILE A 269 2.73 31.02 1.20
C ILE A 269 2.73 32.38 0.52
N LYS A 270 2.44 33.47 1.23
CA LYS A 270 2.46 34.82 0.65
C LYS A 270 3.84 35.19 0.12
N LEU A 271 4.88 34.96 0.92
CA LEU A 271 6.27 35.26 0.55
C LEU A 271 6.71 34.49 -0.70
N VAL A 272 6.50 33.17 -0.74
CA VAL A 272 6.92 32.36 -1.88
C VAL A 272 6.14 32.68 -3.13
N THR A 273 4.86 33.04 -2.99
CA THR A 273 3.99 33.40 -4.11
C THR A 273 4.41 34.73 -4.74
N ILE A 274 4.73 35.74 -3.92
CA ILE A 274 5.25 37.02 -4.39
C ILE A 274 6.60 36.83 -5.07
N GLU A 275 7.55 36.16 -4.41
CA GLU A 275 8.88 35.90 -4.96
C GLU A 275 8.81 35.09 -6.26
N ALA A 276 7.86 34.14 -6.37
CA ALA A 276 7.69 33.34 -7.57
C ALA A 276 7.14 34.15 -8.76
N LYS A 277 6.26 35.12 -8.51
CA LYS A 277 5.78 36.06 -9.52
C LYS A 277 6.90 36.98 -9.98
N GLU A 278 7.66 37.55 -9.04
CA GLU A 278 8.73 38.52 -9.32
C GLU A 278 9.94 37.90 -10.03
N LYS A 279 10.39 36.72 -9.59
CA LYS A 279 11.61 36.09 -10.10
C LYS A 279 11.39 35.16 -11.29
N TYR A 280 10.24 34.49 -11.36
CA TYR A 280 10.01 33.41 -12.33
C TYR A 280 8.80 33.63 -13.24
N GLY A 281 8.02 34.71 -13.03
CA GLY A 281 6.87 35.05 -13.86
C GLY A 281 5.69 34.08 -13.74
N TYR A 282 5.59 33.30 -12.66
CA TYR A 282 4.48 32.37 -12.48
C TYR A 282 3.16 33.11 -12.24
N SER A 283 2.11 32.73 -12.98
CA SER A 283 0.72 33.12 -12.66
C SER A 283 0.34 32.50 -11.31
N VAL A 284 -0.11 33.33 -10.39
CA VAL A 284 -0.33 32.97 -8.97
C VAL A 284 -1.76 33.23 -8.50
N ASP A 285 -2.63 33.68 -9.41
CA ASP A 285 -4.05 33.93 -9.12
C ASP A 285 -4.91 32.65 -9.15
N GLU A 286 -4.32 31.53 -9.58
CA GLU A 286 -4.95 30.20 -9.60
C GLU A 286 -4.70 29.42 -8.30
N GLY A 287 -5.61 28.50 -7.96
CA GLY A 287 -5.47 27.66 -6.77
C GLY A 287 -4.21 26.78 -6.85
N ARG A 288 -3.42 26.78 -5.77
CA ARG A 288 -2.18 25.98 -5.68
C ARG A 288 -2.22 25.06 -4.47
N ARG A 289 -1.64 23.87 -4.66
CA ARG A 289 -1.37 22.93 -3.58
C ARG A 289 0.02 23.15 -3.05
N PHE A 290 0.12 23.41 -1.75
CA PHE A 290 1.37 23.60 -1.02
C PHE A 290 1.64 22.37 -0.17
N PHE A 291 2.87 21.88 -0.27
CA PHE A 291 3.41 20.78 0.51
C PHE A 291 4.51 21.34 1.42
N PHE A 292 4.22 21.42 2.71
CA PHE A 292 5.21 21.73 3.72
C PHE A 292 5.88 20.45 4.19
N VAL A 293 7.20 20.53 4.38
CA VAL A 293 7.98 19.48 5.05
C VAL A 293 8.49 19.99 6.39
N HIS A 294 8.81 19.09 7.32
CA HIS A 294 9.45 19.49 8.58
C HIS A 294 10.77 20.22 8.34
N LYS A 295 11.60 19.64 7.48
CA LYS A 295 12.85 20.22 7.00
C LYS A 295 13.32 19.46 5.76
N TYR A 296 13.85 20.15 4.76
CA TYR A 296 14.62 19.52 3.70
C TYR A 296 16.05 19.25 4.17
N PHE A 297 16.51 18.02 3.98
CA PHE A 297 17.89 17.60 4.19
C PHE A 297 18.56 17.35 2.85
N GLU A 298 19.71 17.96 2.65
CA GLU A 298 20.45 17.84 1.40
C GLU A 298 20.97 16.41 1.18
N THR A 299 20.93 15.98 -0.08
CA THR A 299 21.45 14.70 -0.54
C THR A 299 21.92 14.82 -2.00
N ASP A 300 22.44 13.74 -2.55
CA ASP A 300 22.86 13.66 -3.94
C ASP A 300 22.54 12.26 -4.48
N TYR A 301 21.23 11.97 -4.60
CA TYR A 301 20.76 10.67 -5.08
C TYR A 301 20.60 10.72 -6.59
N LEU A 302 21.50 10.04 -7.30
CA LEU A 302 21.79 10.25 -8.71
C LEU A 302 20.83 9.47 -9.62
N LYS A 303 20.45 10.10 -10.74
CA LYS A 303 19.72 9.45 -11.84
C LYS A 303 20.72 8.97 -12.91
N PRO A 304 20.94 7.65 -13.07
CA PRO A 304 21.93 7.12 -14.02
C PRO A 304 21.47 7.24 -15.48
N SER A 305 20.16 7.13 -15.74
CA SER A 305 19.65 7.03 -17.10
C SER A 305 19.82 8.31 -17.93
N LYS A 306 19.99 8.13 -19.25
CA LYS A 306 20.12 9.23 -20.24
C LYS A 306 18.86 10.11 -20.24
N GLY A 307 19.04 11.40 -20.49
CA GLY A 307 17.96 12.39 -20.52
C GLY A 307 17.54 12.96 -19.15
N ALA A 308 16.80 14.08 -19.18
CA ALA A 308 16.21 14.69 -18.00
C ALA A 308 15.01 13.86 -17.49
N LEU A 309 14.62 14.08 -16.24
CA LEU A 309 13.45 13.43 -15.64
C LEU A 309 12.17 14.01 -16.28
N MET A 310 11.29 13.15 -16.81
CA MET A 310 10.04 13.57 -17.43
C MET A 310 8.88 13.44 -16.43
N GLY A 311 8.47 14.57 -15.83
CA GLY A 311 7.38 14.60 -14.86
C GLY A 311 7.79 14.13 -13.46
N THR A 312 6.79 13.85 -12.63
CA THR A 312 6.98 13.33 -11.26
C THR A 312 7.40 11.86 -11.31
N ARG A 313 8.26 11.43 -10.39
CA ARG A 313 8.54 10.01 -10.11
C ARG A 313 8.30 9.70 -8.65
N TYR A 314 8.18 8.42 -8.35
CA TYR A 314 8.09 7.90 -7.00
C TYR A 314 9.21 6.89 -6.82
N ILE A 315 9.93 7.02 -5.72
CA ILE A 315 10.95 6.06 -5.30
C ILE A 315 10.38 5.31 -4.12
N ASN A 316 10.45 3.99 -4.15
CA ASN A 316 10.18 3.17 -2.99
C ASN A 316 11.47 3.04 -2.18
N LEU A 317 11.44 3.44 -0.91
CA LEU A 317 12.60 3.38 -0.03
C LEU A 317 12.93 1.95 0.37
N ASP A 318 11.97 1.02 0.33
CA ASP A 318 12.23 -0.41 0.58
C ASP A 318 13.18 -1.02 -0.46
N ASP A 319 13.29 -0.42 -1.65
CA ASP A 319 14.22 -0.87 -2.71
C ASP A 319 15.66 -0.37 -2.46
N VAL A 320 15.89 0.45 -1.43
CA VAL A 320 17.20 1.04 -1.15
C VAL A 320 17.93 0.22 -0.09
N ASP A 321 19.04 -0.40 -0.49
CA ASP A 321 19.89 -1.17 0.42
C ASP A 321 20.27 -0.39 1.68
N GLY A 322 19.94 -0.97 2.84
CA GLY A 322 20.20 -0.39 4.16
C GLY A 322 19.12 0.56 4.66
N PHE A 323 18.01 0.73 3.94
CA PHE A 323 16.85 1.48 4.44
C PHE A 323 16.20 0.75 5.62
N ASN A 324 15.68 1.54 6.56
CA ASN A 324 14.88 1.06 7.68
C ASN A 324 13.75 2.09 7.93
N LYS A 325 12.53 1.61 8.17
CA LYS A 325 11.32 2.44 8.36
C LYS A 325 11.41 3.40 9.55
N GLU A 326 12.26 3.09 10.54
CA GLU A 326 12.51 3.95 11.70
C GLU A 326 13.46 5.13 11.40
N MET A 327 14.08 5.15 10.22
CA MET A 327 14.99 6.23 9.83
C MET A 327 14.24 7.55 9.66
N LYS A 328 14.81 8.61 10.22
CA LYS A 328 14.38 9.99 10.01
C LYS A 328 14.77 10.47 8.62
N ALA A 329 14.09 11.51 8.12
CA ALA A 329 14.41 12.12 6.82
C ALA A 329 15.90 12.51 6.66
N SER A 330 16.57 12.91 7.75
CA SER A 330 18.01 13.22 7.74
C SER A 330 18.89 11.99 7.50
N GLU A 331 18.51 10.84 8.07
CA GLU A 331 19.24 9.58 7.94
C GLU A 331 19.02 9.00 6.54
N ILE A 332 17.78 9.08 6.04
CA ILE A 332 17.45 8.72 4.66
C ILE A 332 18.25 9.59 3.67
N ALA A 333 18.31 10.91 3.87
CA ALA A 333 19.11 11.79 3.03
C ALA A 333 20.61 11.42 3.04
N GLY A 334 21.14 11.01 4.19
CA GLY A 334 22.51 10.50 4.31
C GLY A 334 22.71 9.17 3.58
N LEU A 335 21.78 8.23 3.73
CA LEU A 335 21.80 6.92 3.08
C LEU A 335 21.83 7.01 1.55
N LEU A 336 21.07 7.96 1.00
CA LEU A 336 20.91 8.13 -0.44
C LEU A 336 22.04 8.92 -1.10
N LYS A 337 22.89 9.57 -0.31
CA LYS A 337 23.93 10.46 -0.82
C LYS A 337 24.99 9.68 -1.59
N GLY A 338 25.16 10.02 -2.88
CA GLY A 338 26.12 9.39 -3.77
C GLY A 338 25.69 8.03 -4.32
N LYS A 339 24.49 7.55 -3.95
CA LYS A 339 23.89 6.36 -4.57
C LYS A 339 23.21 6.72 -5.89
N GLU A 340 22.91 5.70 -6.68
CA GLU A 340 22.11 5.80 -7.89
C GLU A 340 20.76 5.13 -7.65
N TRP A 341 19.68 5.71 -8.18
CA TRP A 341 18.40 5.01 -8.23
C TRP A 341 18.21 4.30 -9.56
N ASP A 342 17.50 3.19 -9.53
CA ASP A 342 16.93 2.60 -10.75
C ASP A 342 15.57 3.24 -11.06
N ILE A 343 15.26 3.36 -12.36
CA ILE A 343 13.98 3.91 -12.87
C ILE A 343 13.19 2.79 -13.52
#